data_AF-A0A954TAC5-F1
#
_entry.id   AF-A0A954TAC5-F1
#
_cell.length_a   1.000
_cell.length_b   1.000
_cell.length_c   1.000
_cell.angle_alpha   90.00
_cell.angle_beta   90.00
_cell.angle_gamma   90.00
#
_symmetry.space_group_name_H-M   'P 1'
#
loop_
_entity.id
_entity.type
_entity.pdbx_description
1 polymer ?
#
loop_
_entity_poly.entity_id
_entity_poly.type
_entity_poly.pdbx_seq_one_letter_code
_entity_poly.pdbx_strand_id
1 'polypeptide(L)' 'PGGEPVAQVLGDTTGGPLHVLVGPEGGFTEEEVSLAREHGAVLVGLGSSILRIETAAMALAATCQLLRNG' A
#
# COMPACT_ATOMS: atom_id res chain seq x y z
N PRO A 1 -1.55 7.44 -7.55
CA PRO A 1 -0.23 8.13 -7.45
C PRO A 1 -0.24 9.13 -6.30
N GLY A 2 0.85 9.25 -5.52
CA GLY A 2 0.96 10.27 -4.47
C GLY A 2 0.65 9.84 -3.04
N GLY A 3 0.70 8.54 -2.72
CA GLY A 3 0.78 8.09 -1.32
C GLY A 3 2.20 8.25 -0.76
N GLU A 4 2.33 8.31 0.56
CA GLU A 4 3.64 8.32 1.21
C GLU A 4 4.41 7.03 0.91
N PRO A 5 5.76 7.06 0.85
CA PRO A 5 6.53 5.84 0.65
C PRO A 5 6.16 4.76 1.67
N VAL A 6 5.96 3.53 1.20
CA VAL A 6 5.59 2.38 2.07
C VAL A 6 6.52 2.25 3.29
N ALA A 7 7.82 2.51 3.11
CA ALA A 7 8.82 2.45 4.17
C ALA A 7 8.58 3.46 5.31
N GLN A 8 8.08 4.65 4.97
CA GLN A 8 7.79 5.69 5.95
C GLN A 8 6.57 5.30 6.78
N VAL A 9 5.49 4.84 6.12
CA VAL A 9 4.23 4.47 6.80
C VAL A 9 4.40 3.21 7.67
N LEU A 10 5.13 2.20 7.19
CA LEU A 10 5.36 0.98 7.95
C LEU A 10 6.39 1.15 9.08
N GLY A 11 7.35 2.08 8.94
CA GLY A 11 8.33 2.36 10.01
C GLY A 11 7.68 2.76 11.33
N ASP A 12 6.51 3.38 11.27
CA ASP A 12 5.74 3.82 12.43
C ASP A 12 4.81 2.72 13.00
N THR A 13 4.70 1.56 12.33
CA THR A 13 3.77 0.49 12.70
C THR A 13 4.50 -0.70 13.34
N THR A 14 4.38 -0.88 14.66
CA THR A 14 4.95 -2.03 15.37
C THR A 14 3.90 -3.10 15.69
N GLY A 15 4.03 -4.27 15.06
CA GLY A 15 3.35 -5.52 15.46
C GLY A 15 1.93 -5.71 14.90
N GLY A 16 1.52 -6.98 14.78
CA GLY A 16 0.19 -7.39 14.30
C GLY A 16 0.10 -7.78 12.82
N PRO A 17 -1.05 -8.31 12.38
CA PRO A 17 -1.30 -8.66 10.98
C PRO A 17 -1.44 -7.40 10.12
N LEU A 18 -0.74 -7.37 8.98
CA LEU A 18 -0.83 -6.30 7.99
C LEU A 18 -1.82 -6.69 6.89
N HIS A 19 -2.77 -5.81 6.61
CA HIS A 19 -3.66 -5.93 5.47
C HIS A 19 -3.19 -4.95 4.38
N VAL A 20 -3.05 -5.46 3.15
CA VAL A 20 -2.67 -4.66 1.98
C VAL A 20 -3.77 -4.77 0.94
N LEU A 21 -4.13 -3.63 0.36
CA LEU A 21 -5.17 -3.54 -0.67
C LEU A 21 -4.51 -3.11 -1.99
N VAL A 22 -4.77 -3.85 -3.05
CA VAL A 22 -4.30 -3.54 -4.40
C VAL A 22 -5.52 -3.51 -5.31
N GLY A 23 -5.73 -2.37 -5.96
CA GLY A 23 -6.89 -2.14 -6.81
C GLY A 23 -6.77 -2.88 -8.15
N PRO A 24 -7.89 -3.04 -8.89
CA PRO A 24 -7.91 -3.58 -10.25
C PRO A 24 -7.13 -2.69 -11.22
N GLU A 25 -7.06 -3.04 -12.51
CA GLU A 25 -6.33 -2.27 -13.54
C GLU A 25 -6.79 -0.79 -13.63
N GLY A 26 -8.06 -0.51 -13.33
CA GLY A 26 -8.62 0.84 -13.26
C GLY A 26 -8.33 1.59 -11.95
N GLY A 27 -7.70 0.94 -10.98
CA GLY A 27 -7.55 1.43 -9.62
C GLY A 27 -8.84 1.35 -8.81
N PHE A 28 -8.78 1.90 -7.59
CA PHE A 28 -9.95 2.11 -6.75
C PHE A 28 -10.67 3.41 -7.14
N THR A 29 -11.98 3.46 -6.96
CA THR A 29 -12.73 4.72 -7.09
C THR A 29 -12.43 5.66 -5.92
N GLU A 30 -12.77 6.94 -6.06
CA GLU A 30 -12.60 7.91 -4.96
C GLU A 30 -13.43 7.54 -3.73
N GLU A 31 -14.62 6.95 -3.92
CA GLU A 31 -15.48 6.45 -2.85
C GLU A 31 -14.86 5.25 -2.13
N GLU A 32 -14.29 4.29 -2.86
CA GLU A 32 -13.59 3.14 -2.27
C GLU A 32 -12.37 3.56 -1.46
N VAL A 33 -11.59 4.52 -1.98
CA VAL A 33 -10.44 5.09 -1.25
C VAL A 33 -10.90 5.83 0.00
N SER A 34 -11.98 6.61 -0.09
CA SER A 34 -12.54 7.34 1.05
C SER A 34 -13.04 6.39 2.13
N LEU A 35 -13.79 5.36 1.74
CA LEU A 35 -14.27 4.32 2.64
C LEU A 35 -13.11 3.58 3.33
N ALA A 36 -12.06 3.23 2.57
CA ALA A 36 -10.89 2.56 3.14
C ALA A 36 -10.19 3.46 4.17
N ARG A 37 -10.05 4.76 3.89
CA ARG A 37 -9.46 5.74 4.83
C ARG A 37 -10.30 5.92 6.09
N GLU A 38 -11.62 5.95 5.97
CA GLU A 38 -12.54 5.98 7.13
C GLU A 38 -12.35 4.77 8.05
N HIS A 39 -11.93 3.63 7.49
CA HIS A 39 -11.60 2.40 8.24
C HIS A 39 -10.11 2.29 8.61
N GLY A 40 -9.34 3.38 8.50
CA GLY A 40 -7.96 3.45 8.94
C GLY A 40 -6.92 2.99 7.90
N ALA A 41 -7.31 2.74 6.65
CA ALA A 41 -6.34 2.47 5.59
C ALA A 41 -5.56 3.75 5.24
N VAL A 42 -4.26 3.58 5.02
CA VAL A 42 -3.36 4.67 4.62
C VAL A 42 -2.97 4.50 3.16
N LEU A 43 -2.95 5.59 2.40
CA LEU A 43 -2.52 5.57 1.01
C LEU A 43 -0.99 5.56 0.95
N VAL A 44 -0.43 4.58 0.26
CA VAL A 44 1.03 4.41 0.11
C VAL A 44 1.48 4.43 -1.35
N GLY A 45 2.75 4.77 -1.57
CA GLY A 45 3.41 4.80 -2.87
C GLY A 45 4.53 3.77 -2.99
N LEU A 46 4.63 3.13 -4.16
CA LEU A 46 5.66 2.14 -4.54
C LEU A 46 6.76 2.73 -5.45
N GLY A 47 6.96 4.04 -5.40
CA GLY A 47 7.87 4.77 -6.28
C GLY A 47 7.15 5.64 -7.30
N SER A 48 7.91 6.11 -8.31
CA SER A 48 7.45 7.13 -9.27
C SER A 48 6.71 6.57 -10.49
N SER A 49 6.86 5.27 -10.79
CA SER A 49 6.23 4.63 -11.94
C SER A 49 4.84 4.10 -11.62
N ILE A 50 3.94 4.19 -12.60
CA ILE A 50 2.66 3.46 -12.55
C ILE A 50 2.97 1.98 -12.82
N LEU A 51 2.67 1.13 -11.86
CA LEU A 51 2.88 -0.31 -11.94
C LEU A 51 1.62 -1.00 -12.46
N ARG A 52 1.79 -2.10 -13.21
CA ARG A 52 0.71 -3.06 -13.47
C ARG A 52 0.28 -3.72 -12.16
N ILE A 53 -0.96 -4.17 -12.08
CA ILE A 53 -1.57 -4.70 -10.85
C ILE A 53 -0.73 -5.82 -10.23
N GLU A 54 -0.26 -6.77 -11.03
CA GLU A 54 0.52 -7.92 -10.55
C GLU A 54 1.88 -7.48 -10.02
N THR A 55 2.52 -6.52 -10.70
CA THR A 55 3.79 -5.92 -10.26
C THR A 55 3.61 -5.13 -8.96
N ALA A 56 2.54 -4.36 -8.84
CA ALA A 56 2.23 -3.59 -7.63
C ALA A 56 2.01 -4.53 -6.42
N ALA A 57 1.24 -5.61 -6.61
CA ALA A 57 0.99 -6.59 -5.55
C ALA A 57 2.28 -7.30 -5.10
N MET A 58 3.10 -7.77 -6.04
CA MET A 58 4.37 -8.43 -5.73
C MET A 58 5.37 -7.48 -5.05
N ALA A 59 5.50 -6.25 -5.57
CA ALA A 59 6.39 -5.25 -5.00
C ALA A 59 5.96 -4.87 -3.58
N LEU A 60 4.67 -4.61 -3.36
CA LEU A 60 4.15 -4.27 -2.04
C LEU A 60 4.37 -5.41 -1.04
N ALA A 61 4.07 -6.65 -1.41
CA ALA A 61 4.30 -7.80 -0.55
C ALA A 61 5.77 -7.97 -0.17
N ALA A 62 6.68 -7.84 -1.15
CA ALA A 62 8.12 -7.93 -0.91
C ALA A 62 8.64 -6.79 -0.02
N THR A 63 8.24 -5.55 -0.28
CA THR A 63 8.61 -4.38 0.52
C THR A 63 8.10 -4.51 1.96
N CYS A 64 6.83 -4.90 2.16
CA CYS A 64 6.28 -5.11 3.49
C CYS A 64 7.01 -6.22 4.26
N GLN A 65 7.38 -7.33 3.60
CA GLN A 65 8.15 -8.41 4.25
C GLN A 65 9.55 -7.94 4.63
N LEU A 66 10.24 -7.23 3.74
CA LEU A 66 11.59 -6.74 4.00
C LEU A 66 11.63 -5.79 5.20
N LEU A 67 10.67 -4.87 5.28
CA LEU A 67 10.61 -3.85 6.34
C LEU A 67 10.15 -4.41 7.70
N ARG A 68 9.39 -5.51 7.73
CA ARG A 68 8.91 -6.13 8.98
C ARG A 68 9.88 -7.14 9.58
N ASN A 69 10.77 -7.71 8.76
CA ASN A 69 11.73 -8.74 9.17
C ASN A 69 13.16 -8.19 9.33
N GLY A 70 13.35 -6.87 9.17
CA GLY A 70 14.62 -6.16 9.36
C GLY A 70 14.78 -5.57 10.75
#